data_AF-A0A4Q0ICG0-F1
#
_entry.id   AF-A0A4Q0ICG0-F1
#
_cell.length_a   1.000
_cell.length_b   1.000
_cell.length_c   1.000
_cell.angle_alpha   90.00
_cell.angle_beta   90.00
_cell.angle_gamma   90.00
#
_symmetry.space_group_name_H-M   'P 1'
#
loop_
_entity.id
_entity.type
_entity.pdbx_description
1 polymer ?
#
loop_
_entity_poly.entity_id
_entity_poly.type
_entity_poly.pdbx_seq_one_letter_code
_entity_poly.pdbx_strand_id
1 'polypeptide(L)'
;SEAQARTQGFFDPNNVGKIVDLKGKSMLPGFVDGHSHFPNQGRIDLFQVNMNSPPIGAMNSIVEDYIPALAARAAQTEKGKVVDGVGYDDTLVKERRHPTKEDLDKASLDHPIVVLHTSEHLRAANSLALKNS
;
A
#
# COMPACT_ATOMS: atom_id res chain seq x y z
N SER A 1 0.36 21.86 34.58
CA SER A 1 1.18 21.01 35.47
C SER A 1 0.27 20.14 36.34
N GLU A 2 0.80 19.13 37.04
CA GLU A 2 0.00 18.31 37.98
C GLU A 2 -0.72 19.18 39.03
N ALA A 3 -0.02 20.19 39.57
CA ALA A 3 -0.60 21.14 40.52
C ALA A 3 -1.84 21.86 39.97
N GLN A 4 -1.79 22.36 38.72
CA GLN A 4 -2.94 23.00 38.08
C GLN A 4 -4.11 22.03 37.87
N ALA A 5 -3.83 20.81 37.41
CA ALA A 5 -4.86 19.79 37.19
C ALA A 5 -5.54 19.37 38.51
N ARG A 6 -4.79 19.33 39.61
CA ARG A 6 -5.35 19.12 40.97
C ARG A 6 -6.24 20.30 41.38
N THR A 7 -5.82 21.54 41.17
CA THR A 7 -6.65 22.72 41.49
C THR A 7 -7.93 22.80 40.67
N GLN A 8 -7.94 22.27 39.45
CA GLN A 8 -9.10 22.21 38.57
C GLN A 8 -10.01 20.99 38.83
N GLY A 9 -9.67 20.15 39.82
CA GLY A 9 -10.48 18.99 40.20
C GLY A 9 -10.37 17.79 39.25
N PHE A 10 -9.46 17.79 38.26
CA PHE A 10 -9.31 16.68 37.30
C PHE A 10 -8.73 15.40 37.91
N PHE A 11 -8.24 15.48 39.14
CA PHE A 11 -7.80 14.32 39.93
C PHE A 11 -8.83 13.85 40.97
N ASP A 12 -10.00 14.49 41.05
CA ASP A 12 -11.08 14.07 41.94
C ASP A 12 -11.97 13.04 41.22
N PRO A 13 -12.04 11.78 41.69
CA PRO A 13 -12.88 10.74 41.08
C PRO A 13 -14.37 11.08 41.04
N ASN A 14 -14.86 12.03 41.85
CA ASN A 14 -16.25 12.48 41.80
C ASN A 14 -16.53 13.42 40.62
N ASN A 15 -15.48 14.01 40.02
CA ASN A 15 -15.58 15.01 38.95
C ASN A 15 -15.22 14.44 37.56
N VAL A 16 -14.71 13.21 37.47
CA VAL A 16 -14.26 12.58 36.21
C VAL A 16 -14.66 11.11 36.14
N GLY A 17 -15.01 10.62 34.94
CA GLY A 17 -15.41 9.21 34.76
C GLY A 17 -14.27 8.20 34.81
N LYS A 18 -13.02 8.64 34.60
CA LYS A 18 -11.83 7.78 34.64
C LYS A 18 -10.56 8.62 34.80
N ILE A 19 -9.70 8.20 35.73
CA ILE A 19 -8.32 8.71 35.86
C ILE A 19 -7.38 7.64 35.30
N VAL A 20 -6.42 8.06 34.47
CA VAL A 20 -5.41 7.17 33.88
C VAL A 20 -4.02 7.68 34.23
N ASP A 21 -3.24 6.86 34.94
CA ASP A 21 -1.83 7.11 35.17
C ASP A 21 -1.02 6.76 33.91
N LEU A 22 -0.39 7.78 33.31
CA LEU A 22 0.46 7.61 32.14
C LEU A 22 1.85 7.05 32.47
N LYS A 23 2.19 6.88 33.76
CA LYS A 23 3.47 6.32 34.23
C LYS A 23 4.68 7.04 33.62
N GLY A 24 4.63 8.36 33.60
CA GLY A 24 5.67 9.22 33.04
C GLY A 24 5.68 9.34 31.51
N LYS A 25 4.71 8.76 30.79
CA LYS A 25 4.57 8.92 29.34
C LYS A 25 3.87 10.23 28.97
N SER A 26 4.08 10.66 27.72
CA SER A 26 3.43 11.82 27.14
C SER A 26 2.10 11.46 26.46
N MET A 27 1.12 12.36 26.56
CA MET A 27 -0.10 12.34 25.77
C MET A 27 -0.03 13.51 24.78
N LEU A 28 -0.26 13.22 23.50
CA LEU A 28 -0.24 14.20 22.41
C LEU A 28 -1.61 14.24 21.73
N PRO A 29 -1.99 15.37 21.09
CA PRO A 29 -3.13 15.38 20.18
C PRO A 29 -2.99 14.29 19.11
N GLY A 30 -4.11 13.70 18.71
CA GLY A 30 -4.13 12.80 17.55
C GLY A 30 -3.73 13.54 16.28
N PHE A 31 -3.21 12.81 15.29
CA PHE A 31 -2.97 13.38 13.97
C PHE A 31 -4.29 13.76 13.31
N VAL A 32 -4.31 14.94 12.69
CA VAL A 32 -5.42 15.42 11.87
C VAL A 32 -4.90 15.57 10.45
N ASP A 33 -5.44 14.79 9.54
CA ASP A 33 -5.14 14.88 8.12
C ASP A 33 -6.11 15.88 7.46
N GLY A 34 -5.58 17.04 7.07
CA GLY A 34 -6.37 18.12 6.47
C GLY A 34 -6.67 17.93 4.98
N HIS A 35 -5.92 17.05 4.30
CA HIS A 35 -6.13 16.77 2.88
C HIS A 35 -5.38 15.50 2.45
N SER A 36 -6.12 14.43 2.21
CA SER A 36 -5.58 13.23 1.57
C SER A 36 -6.61 12.53 0.71
N HIS A 37 -6.13 11.53 -0.02
CA HIS A 37 -6.95 10.66 -0.85
C HIS A 37 -7.34 9.37 -0.11
N PHE A 38 -7.57 9.42 1.20
CA PHE A 38 -8.14 8.28 1.92
C PHE A 38 -9.53 7.92 1.33
N PRO A 39 -9.83 6.64 1.03
CA PRO A 39 -9.09 5.43 1.40
C PRO A 39 -8.13 4.88 0.33
N ASN A 40 -7.86 5.60 -0.76
CA ASN A 40 -7.14 5.05 -1.92
C ASN A 40 -5.73 4.54 -1.58
N GLN A 41 -4.96 5.27 -0.78
CA GLN A 41 -3.63 4.79 -0.35
C GLN A 41 -3.73 3.49 0.45
N GLY A 42 -4.68 3.39 1.38
CA GLY A 42 -4.93 2.15 2.11
C GLY A 42 -5.35 0.99 1.20
N ARG A 43 -6.09 1.27 0.12
CA ARG A 43 -6.45 0.26 -0.88
C ARG A 43 -5.22 -0.26 -1.62
N ILE A 44 -4.31 0.63 -2.01
CA ILE A 44 -3.05 0.30 -2.65
C ILE A 44 -2.24 -0.62 -1.72
N ASP A 45 -2.00 -0.18 -0.49
CA ASP A 45 -1.11 -0.86 0.44
C ASP A 45 -1.64 -2.23 0.89
N LEU A 46 -2.97 -2.38 1.01
CA LEU A 46 -3.59 -3.62 1.50
C LEU A 46 -3.93 -4.63 0.41
N PHE A 47 -4.19 -4.18 -0.83
CA PHE A 47 -4.77 -5.05 -1.84
C PHE A 47 -3.99 -5.13 -3.16
N GLN A 48 -3.02 -4.26 -3.39
CA GLN A 48 -2.20 -4.27 -4.60
C GLN A 48 -0.78 -4.73 -4.32
N VAL A 49 -0.09 -5.19 -5.35
CA VAL A 49 1.34 -5.42 -5.29
C VAL A 49 2.06 -4.07 -5.34
N ASN A 50 2.81 -3.76 -4.29
CA ASN A 50 3.73 -2.63 -4.29
C ASN A 50 4.92 -2.96 -5.18
N MET A 51 5.03 -2.29 -6.33
CA MET A 51 6.08 -2.52 -7.34
C MET A 51 7.15 -1.42 -7.34
N ASN A 52 7.19 -0.58 -6.30
CA ASN A 52 8.07 0.57 -6.25
C ASN A 52 9.55 0.17 -6.23
N SER A 53 10.34 0.90 -7.01
CA SER A 53 11.80 0.86 -7.01
C SER A 53 12.41 1.79 -5.97
N PRO A 54 13.72 1.67 -5.67
CA PRO A 54 14.39 2.60 -4.76
C PRO A 54 14.25 4.07 -5.19
N PRO A 55 14.14 5.01 -4.24
CA PRO A 55 14.23 4.84 -2.79
C PRO A 55 12.90 4.48 -2.10
N ILE A 56 11.80 4.40 -2.85
CA ILE A 56 10.44 4.18 -2.28
C ILE A 56 10.24 2.70 -1.91
N GLY A 57 10.70 1.80 -2.76
CA GLY A 57 10.67 0.35 -2.54
C GLY A 57 12.01 -0.31 -2.86
N ALA A 58 11.98 -1.63 -3.03
CA ALA A 58 13.18 -2.44 -3.23
C ALA A 58 13.24 -3.13 -4.60
N MET A 59 12.18 -3.03 -5.41
CA MET A 59 12.10 -3.81 -6.65
C MET A 59 12.94 -3.18 -7.76
N ASN A 60 13.75 -3.99 -8.43
CA ASN A 60 14.64 -3.55 -9.50
C ASN A 60 14.73 -4.57 -10.66
N SER A 61 13.85 -5.57 -10.73
CA SER A 61 13.77 -6.49 -11.86
C SER A 61 12.34 -6.91 -12.17
N ILE A 62 12.00 -6.91 -13.46
CA ILE A 62 10.74 -7.50 -13.94
C ILE A 62 10.73 -9.00 -13.64
N VAL A 63 11.82 -9.70 -13.94
CA VAL A 63 11.88 -11.16 -13.84
C VAL A 63 12.00 -11.64 -12.40
N GLU A 64 12.86 -11.00 -11.61
CA GLU A 64 13.19 -11.46 -10.25
C GLU A 64 12.24 -10.91 -9.18
N ASP A 65 11.62 -9.74 -9.40
CA ASP A 65 10.77 -9.09 -8.38
C ASP A 65 9.30 -9.03 -8.82
N TYR A 66 9.00 -8.41 -9.97
CA TYR A 66 7.63 -8.13 -10.37
C TYR A 66 6.81 -9.41 -10.60
N ILE A 67 7.34 -10.34 -11.39
CA ILE A 67 6.64 -11.57 -11.73
C ILE A 67 6.34 -12.42 -10.47
N PRO A 68 7.33 -12.72 -9.60
CA PRO A 68 7.06 -13.49 -8.37
C PRO A 68 6.10 -12.79 -7.41
N ALA A 69 6.19 -11.47 -7.26
CA ALA A 69 5.29 -10.71 -6.39
C ALA A 69 3.83 -10.75 -6.89
N LEU A 70 3.63 -10.59 -8.21
CA LEU A 70 2.31 -10.73 -8.83
C LEU A 70 1.78 -12.17 -8.74
N ALA A 71 2.62 -13.18 -8.95
CA ALA A 71 2.25 -14.58 -8.80
C ALA A 71 1.83 -14.92 -7.35
N ALA A 72 2.56 -14.41 -6.36
CA ALA A 72 2.24 -14.59 -4.95
C ALA A 72 0.90 -13.93 -4.59
N ARG A 73 0.59 -12.77 -5.17
CA ARG A 73 -0.73 -12.13 -5.01
C ARG A 73 -1.83 -12.91 -5.71
N ALA A 74 -1.58 -13.41 -6.92
CA ALA A 74 -2.52 -14.24 -7.66
C ALA A 74 -2.91 -15.51 -6.88
N ALA A 75 -1.94 -16.17 -6.24
CA ALA A 75 -2.19 -17.36 -5.41
C ALA A 75 -3.11 -17.11 -4.20
N GLN A 76 -3.21 -15.86 -3.74
CA GLN A 76 -4.09 -15.45 -2.63
C GLN A 76 -5.38 -14.77 -3.10
N THR A 77 -5.59 -14.71 -4.42
CA THR A 77 -6.72 -14.05 -5.04
C THR A 77 -7.69 -15.10 -5.56
N GLU A 78 -8.99 -14.89 -5.36
CA GLU A 78 -10.02 -15.79 -5.91
C GLU A 78 -9.88 -15.88 -7.44
N LYS A 79 -9.98 -17.09 -8.00
CA LYS A 79 -9.75 -17.36 -9.43
C LYS A 79 -10.53 -16.37 -10.32
N GLY A 80 -9.86 -15.80 -11.31
CA GLY A 80 -10.46 -14.87 -12.28
C GLY A 80 -10.65 -13.44 -11.76
N LYS A 81 -10.42 -13.17 -10.47
CA LYS A 81 -10.38 -11.79 -9.96
C LYS A 81 -9.07 -11.11 -10.33
N VAL A 82 -9.15 -9.79 -10.48
CA VAL A 82 -8.04 -8.94 -10.91
C VAL A 82 -6.91 -8.96 -9.87
N VAL A 83 -5.68 -9.02 -10.38
CA VAL A 83 -4.45 -8.80 -9.60
C VAL A 83 -3.83 -7.49 -10.08
N ASP A 84 -3.83 -6.50 -9.20
CA ASP A 84 -3.32 -5.16 -9.47
C ASP A 84 -1.91 -4.98 -8.87
N GLY A 85 -1.06 -4.26 -9.60
CA GLY A 85 0.21 -3.74 -9.09
C GLY A 85 0.37 -2.25 -9.39
N VAL A 86 1.18 -1.55 -8.59
CA VAL A 86 1.42 -0.11 -8.75
C VAL A 86 2.86 0.27 -8.43
N GLY A 87 3.37 1.24 -9.18
CA GLY A 87 4.68 1.84 -8.94
C GLY A 87 5.81 1.20 -9.73
N TYR A 88 5.52 0.41 -10.76
CA TYR A 88 6.60 -0.13 -11.60
C TYR A 88 7.32 1.02 -12.33
N ASP A 89 8.63 0.88 -12.54
CA ASP A 89 9.47 1.90 -13.15
C ASP A 89 10.43 1.26 -14.15
N ASP A 90 10.22 1.49 -15.44
CA ASP A 90 11.06 0.92 -16.49
C ASP A 90 12.50 1.46 -16.48
N THR A 91 12.74 2.62 -15.86
CA THR A 91 14.04 3.27 -15.83
C THR A 91 14.95 2.72 -14.72
N LEU A 92 14.35 2.13 -13.68
CA LEU A 92 15.05 1.62 -12.49
C LEU A 92 15.15 0.10 -12.42
N VAL A 93 14.44 -0.63 -13.29
CA VAL A 93 14.61 -2.08 -13.42
C VAL A 93 15.82 -2.45 -14.29
N LYS A 94 16.43 -3.62 -14.01
CA LYS A 94 17.58 -4.19 -14.73
C LYS A 94 17.32 -4.30 -16.23
N GLU A 95 16.08 -4.61 -16.61
CA GLU A 95 15.68 -4.86 -18.00
C GLU A 95 15.56 -3.57 -18.83
N ARG A 96 15.49 -2.39 -18.19
CA ARG A 96 15.36 -1.06 -18.84
C ARG A 96 14.27 -0.98 -19.90
N ARG A 97 13.11 -1.55 -19.59
CA ARG A 97 11.92 -1.59 -20.45
C ARG A 97 10.67 -1.73 -19.60
N HIS A 98 9.51 -1.44 -20.16
CA HIS A 98 8.25 -1.76 -19.51
C HIS A 98 8.01 -3.28 -19.45
N PRO A 99 7.23 -3.77 -18.46
CA PRO A 99 6.68 -5.13 -18.49
C PRO A 99 5.84 -5.36 -19.74
N THR A 100 6.03 -6.50 -20.41
CA THR A 100 5.18 -6.88 -21.55
C THR A 100 4.03 -7.77 -21.10
N LYS A 101 3.06 -8.01 -21.99
CA LYS A 101 1.99 -8.97 -21.69
C LYS A 101 2.56 -10.37 -21.42
N GLU A 102 3.62 -10.78 -22.12
CA GLU A 102 4.30 -12.07 -21.91
C GLU A 102 4.98 -12.18 -20.56
N ASP A 103 5.49 -11.07 -20.01
CA ASP A 103 6.04 -11.07 -18.65
C ASP A 103 4.93 -11.26 -17.63
N LEU A 104 3.83 -10.53 -17.77
CA LEU A 104 2.71 -10.60 -16.84
C LEU A 104 1.95 -11.94 -16.96
N ASP A 105 1.91 -12.55 -18.14
CA ASP A 105 1.38 -13.91 -18.36
C ASP A 105 2.17 -14.97 -17.59
N LYS A 106 3.49 -14.78 -17.36
CA LYS A 106 4.29 -15.69 -16.50
C LYS A 106 3.85 -15.65 -15.04
N ALA A 107 3.29 -14.54 -14.58
CA ALA A 107 2.78 -14.43 -13.20
C ALA A 107 1.43 -15.14 -13.04
N SER A 108 0.54 -15.02 -14.02
CA SER A 108 -0.69 -15.82 -14.10
C SER A 108 -1.38 -15.73 -15.45
N LEU A 109 -1.95 -16.85 -15.90
CA LEU A 109 -2.91 -16.91 -17.01
C LEU A 109 -4.37 -17.03 -16.55
N ASP A 110 -4.60 -17.29 -15.27
CA ASP A 110 -5.94 -17.48 -14.68
C ASP A 110 -6.53 -16.18 -14.13
N HIS A 111 -5.73 -15.13 -13.99
CA HIS A 111 -6.11 -13.85 -13.42
C HIS A 111 -5.82 -12.69 -14.40
N PRO A 112 -6.75 -11.75 -14.60
CA PRO A 112 -6.42 -10.48 -15.25
C PRO A 112 -5.38 -9.75 -14.41
N ILE A 113 -4.25 -9.38 -15.00
CA ILE A 113 -3.19 -8.61 -14.33
C ILE A 113 -3.07 -7.25 -15.00
N VAL A 114 -3.11 -6.20 -14.19
CA VAL A 114 -2.89 -4.81 -14.62
C VAL A 114 -1.92 -4.14 -13.67
N VAL A 115 -0.86 -3.53 -14.20
CA VAL A 115 0.15 -2.83 -13.41
C VAL A 115 0.23 -1.36 -13.82
N LEU A 116 0.22 -0.46 -12.84
CA LEU A 116 0.27 1.00 -13.02
C LEU A 116 1.72 1.48 -12.86
N HIS A 117 2.20 2.25 -13.85
CA HIS A 117 3.52 2.86 -13.84
C HIS A 117 3.64 3.89 -12.72
N THR A 118 4.86 4.13 -12.22
CA THR A 118 5.15 5.11 -11.16
C THR A 118 4.68 6.54 -11.50
N SER A 119 4.55 6.88 -12.78
CA SER A 119 3.98 8.16 -13.22
C SER A 119 2.45 8.24 -13.14
N GLU A 120 1.77 7.14 -12.79
CA GLU A 120 0.31 7.00 -12.80
C GLU A 120 -0.38 7.22 -14.17
N HIS A 121 0.37 7.35 -15.26
CA HIS A 121 -0.16 7.66 -16.60
C HIS A 121 -0.12 6.51 -17.61
N LEU A 122 0.50 5.39 -17.24
CA LEU A 122 0.71 4.24 -18.12
C LEU A 122 0.33 2.95 -17.39
N ARG A 123 -0.26 2.00 -18.12
CA ARG A 123 -0.57 0.66 -17.60
C ARG A 123 -0.03 -0.40 -18.55
N ALA A 124 0.52 -1.47 -17.98
CA ALA A 124 0.78 -2.71 -18.68
C ALA A 124 -0.21 -3.77 -18.19
N ALA A 125 -0.59 -4.70 -19.08
CA ALA A 125 -1.60 -5.71 -18.79
C ALA A 125 -1.25 -7.06 -19.43
N ASN A 126 -1.65 -8.16 -18.78
CA ASN A 126 -1.46 -9.50 -19.32
C ASN A 126 -2.49 -9.84 -20.41
N SER A 127 -2.32 -10.99 -21.07
CA SER A 127 -3.20 -11.40 -22.17
C SER A 127 -4.68 -11.52 -21.74
N LEU A 128 -4.95 -11.98 -20.51
CA LEU A 128 -6.33 -12.14 -20.04
C LEU A 128 -7.01 -10.78 -19.76
N ALA A 129 -6.30 -9.82 -19.18
CA ALA A 129 -6.82 -8.47 -18.97
C ALA A 129 -7.11 -7.75 -20.29
N LEU A 130 -6.22 -7.89 -21.28
CA LEU A 130 -6.41 -7.31 -22.62
C LEU A 130 -7.56 -7.94 -23.42
N LYS A 131 -7.86 -9.22 -23.18
CA LYS A 131 -8.99 -9.89 -23.86
C LYS A 131 -10.36 -9.40 -23.38
N ASN A 132 -10.43 -8.95 -22.13
CA ASN A 132 -11.67 -8.54 -21.47
C ASN A 132 -11.90 -7.02 -21.49
N SER A 133 -11.08 -6.27 -22.24
CA SER A 133 -11.18 -4.80 -22.37
C SER A 133 -12.24 -4.35 -23.35
#